data_AF-A0A1M7JXF5-F1
#
_entry.id   AF-A0A1M7JXF5-F1
#
_cell.length_a   1.000
_cell.length_b   1.000
_cell.length_c   1.000
_cell.angle_alpha   90.00
_cell.angle_beta   90.00
_cell.angle_gamma   90.00
#
_symmetry.space_group_name_H-M   'P 1'
#
loop_
_entity.id
_entity.type
_entity.pdbx_description
1 polymer ?
#
loop_
_entity_poly.entity_id
_entity_poly.type
_entity_poly.pdbx_seq_one_letter_code
_entity_poly.pdbx_strand_id
1 'polypeptide(L)'
;MKKLLRFLFGLILISIFTLQAALAQCAMCRATIENNVSNGDTTVGAGLNLGILYLFVAPYILLSILGYLWYRHARKKRKLSFK
;
A
#
# COMPACT_ATOMS: atom_id res chain seq x y z
N MET A 1 32.78 -5.92 -0.05
CA MET A 1 31.88 -6.74 0.78
C MET A 1 31.55 -6.13 2.15
N LYS A 2 32.53 -5.68 2.96
CA LYS A 2 32.29 -5.14 4.32
C LYS A 2 31.41 -3.87 4.41
N LYS A 3 31.32 -3.07 3.33
CA LYS A 3 30.42 -1.90 3.27
C LYS A 3 28.97 -2.30 2.98
N LEU A 4 28.78 -3.28 2.08
CA LEU A 4 27.47 -3.87 1.79
C LEU A 4 26.92 -4.63 3.00
N LEU A 5 27.78 -5.39 3.70
CA LEU A 5 27.39 -6.09 4.92
C LEU A 5 26.93 -5.13 6.04
N ARG A 6 27.62 -3.99 6.21
CA ARG A 6 27.21 -2.94 7.15
C ARG A 6 25.88 -2.29 6.75
N PHE A 7 25.66 -2.06 5.47
CA PHE A 7 24.41 -1.53 4.95
C PHE A 7 23.23 -2.50 5.16
N LEU A 8 23.42 -3.78 4.81
CA LEU A 8 22.43 -4.83 5.04
C LEU A 8 22.12 -5.03 6.52
N PHE A 9 23.14 -4.98 7.38
CA PHE A 9 22.96 -5.05 8.83
C PHE A 9 22.14 -3.86 9.37
N GLY A 10 22.41 -2.64 8.89
CA GLY A 10 21.62 -1.46 9.22
C GLY A 10 20.15 -1.58 8.79
N LEU A 11 19.90 -2.10 7.57
CA LEU A 11 18.55 -2.35 7.06
C LEU A 11 17.78 -3.39 7.89
N ILE A 12 18.46 -4.45 8.33
CA ILE A 12 17.88 -5.48 9.19
C ILE A 12 17.49 -4.89 10.55
N LEU A 13 18.36 -4.10 11.16
CA LEU A 13 18.06 -3.45 12.44
C LEU A 13 16.85 -2.52 12.32
N ILE A 14 16.82 -1.65 11.30
CA ILE A 14 15.68 -0.76 11.06
C ILE A 14 14.38 -1.56 10.88
N SER A 15 14.42 -2.65 10.13
CA SER A 15 13.24 -3.50 9.91
C SER A 15 12.71 -4.08 11.22
N ILE A 16 13.59 -4.58 12.10
CA ILE A 16 13.21 -5.14 13.41
C ILE A 16 12.52 -4.09 14.29
N PHE A 17 13.01 -2.86 14.31
CA PHE A 17 12.37 -1.77 15.08
C PHE A 17 10.99 -1.40 14.54
N THR A 18 10.79 -1.45 13.22
CA THR A 18 9.48 -1.12 12.61
C THR A 18 8.42 -2.21 12.79
N LEU A 19 8.84 -3.47 12.97
CA LEU A 19 7.93 -4.61 13.18
C LEU A 19 7.11 -4.45 14.46
N GLN A 20 7.72 -4.01 15.56
CA GLN A 20 7.02 -3.79 16.84
C GLN A 20 5.99 -2.66 16.75
N ALA A 21 6.32 -1.57 16.04
CA ALA A 21 5.39 -0.46 15.82
C ALA A 21 4.17 -0.91 15.00
N ALA A 22 4.37 -1.73 13.96
CA ALA A 22 3.28 -2.27 13.16
C ALA A 22 2.35 -3.19 13.98
N LEU A 23 2.90 -4.05 14.84
CA LEU A 23 2.09 -4.97 15.64
C LEU A 23 1.27 -4.24 16.72
N ALA A 24 1.83 -3.16 17.29
CA ALA A 24 1.13 -2.30 18.23
C ALA A 24 -0.03 -1.50 17.58
N GLN A 25 0.16 -1.05 16.33
CA GLN A 25 -0.88 -0.34 15.56
C GLN A 25 -2.06 -1.27 15.23
N CYS A 26 -1.80 -2.56 14.97
CA CYS A 26 -2.85 -3.56 14.74
C CYS A 26 -3.73 -3.81 15.98
N ALA A 27 -3.14 -3.81 17.18
CA ALA A 27 -3.89 -3.97 18.43
C ALA A 27 -4.74 -2.73 18.76
N MET A 28 -4.23 -1.52 18.51
CA MET A 28 -4.97 -0.27 18.73
C MET A 28 -6.15 -0.10 17.77
N CYS A 29 -5.96 -0.39 16.49
CA CYS A 29 -7.05 -0.33 15.51
C CYS A 29 -8.13 -1.37 15.85
N ARG A 30 -7.73 -2.60 16.19
CA ARG A 30 -8.67 -3.67 16.56
C ARG A 30 -9.45 -3.37 17.84
N ALA A 31 -8.77 -2.95 18.91
CA ALA A 31 -9.40 -2.61 20.19
C ALA A 31 -10.37 -1.43 20.05
N THR A 32 -10.04 -0.43 19.21
CA THR A 32 -10.96 0.67 18.92
C THR A 32 -12.21 0.17 18.22
N ILE A 33 -12.10 -0.71 17.23
CA ILE A 33 -13.27 -1.26 16.53
C ILE A 33 -14.11 -2.13 17.45
N GLU A 34 -13.51 -3.04 18.21
CA GLU A 34 -14.23 -3.90 19.15
C GLU A 34 -14.99 -3.07 20.20
N ASN A 35 -14.42 -1.95 20.69
CA ASN A 35 -15.11 -1.03 21.57
C ASN A 35 -16.27 -0.28 20.89
N ASN A 36 -16.08 0.21 19.65
CA ASN A 36 -17.16 0.90 18.91
C ASN A 36 -18.33 -0.04 18.60
N VAL A 37 -18.05 -1.28 18.18
CA VAL A 37 -19.06 -2.31 17.93
C VAL A 37 -19.79 -2.70 19.22
N SER A 38 -19.07 -2.85 20.34
CA SER A 38 -19.66 -3.17 21.66
C SER A 38 -20.55 -2.04 22.18
N ASN A 39 -20.26 -0.79 21.81
CA ASN A 39 -21.08 0.38 22.12
C ASN A 39 -22.25 0.59 21.13
N GLY A 40 -22.47 -0.34 20.19
CA GLY A 40 -23.58 -0.33 19.24
C GLY A 40 -23.30 0.37 17.91
N ASP A 41 -22.09 0.89 17.70
CA ASP A 41 -21.71 1.65 16.51
C ASP A 41 -20.93 0.76 15.51
N THR A 42 -21.67 0.00 14.69
CA THR A 42 -21.12 -0.98 13.74
C THR A 42 -20.51 -0.35 12.48
N THR A 43 -20.71 0.96 12.28
CA THR A 43 -20.30 1.71 11.10
C THR A 43 -18.78 1.76 10.93
N VAL A 44 -18.05 1.80 12.05
CA VAL A 44 -16.58 1.85 12.10
C VAL A 44 -15.96 0.56 11.55
N GLY A 45 -16.56 -0.61 11.83
CA GLY A 45 -16.13 -1.90 11.30
C GLY A 45 -16.33 -2.03 9.79
N ALA A 46 -17.46 -1.55 9.27
CA ALA A 46 -17.75 -1.52 7.83
C ALA A 46 -16.79 -0.59 7.06
N GLY A 47 -16.40 0.53 7.67
CA GLY A 47 -15.43 1.49 7.11
C GLY A 47 -14.03 0.89 6.89
N LEU A 48 -13.60 -0.05 7.73
CA LEU A 48 -12.27 -0.67 7.61
C LEU A 48 -12.17 -1.62 6.40
N ASN A 49 -13.19 -2.44 6.14
CA ASN A 49 -13.22 -3.33 4.98
C ASN A 49 -13.20 -2.55 3.66
N LEU A 50 -13.87 -1.40 3.63
CA LEU A 50 -13.78 -0.43 2.53
C LEU A 50 -12.36 0.13 2.39
N GLY A 51 -11.70 0.46 3.50
CA GLY A 51 -10.30 0.92 3.50
C GLY A 51 -9.32 -0.11 2.94
N ILE A 52 -9.46 -1.38 3.31
CA ILE A 52 -8.62 -2.49 2.80
C ILE A 52 -8.85 -2.67 1.29
N LEU A 53 -10.11 -2.69 0.85
CA LEU A 53 -10.45 -2.77 -0.57
C LEU A 53 -9.91 -1.56 -1.34
N TYR A 54 -10.01 -0.35 -0.79
CA TYR A 54 -9.49 0.87 -1.41
C TYR A 54 -7.98 0.80 -1.60
N LEU A 55 -7.22 0.43 -0.56
CA LEU A 55 -5.77 0.28 -0.61
C LEU A 55 -5.32 -0.85 -1.55
N PHE A 56 -6.10 -1.94 -1.64
CA PHE A 56 -5.82 -3.03 -2.57
C PHE A 56 -6.07 -2.63 -4.02
N VAL A 57 -7.17 -1.95 -4.32
CA VAL A 57 -7.59 -1.62 -5.70
C VAL A 57 -6.82 -0.43 -6.27
N ALA A 58 -6.49 0.56 -5.45
CA ALA A 58 -5.79 1.78 -5.87
C ALA A 58 -4.52 1.55 -6.72
N PRO A 59 -3.56 0.66 -6.34
CA PRO A 59 -2.36 0.44 -7.14
C PRO A 59 -2.68 -0.18 -8.52
N TYR A 60 -3.66 -1.07 -8.61
CA TYR A 60 -4.03 -1.68 -9.90
C TYR A 60 -4.66 -0.67 -10.85
N ILE A 61 -5.52 0.23 -10.34
CA ILE A 61 -6.10 1.32 -11.13
C ILE A 61 -4.98 2.25 -11.62
N LEU A 62 -4.08 2.66 -10.73
CA LEU A 62 -2.97 3.55 -11.08
C LEU A 62 -2.09 2.96 -12.18
N LEU A 63 -1.69 1.69 -12.04
CA LEU A 63 -0.90 0.98 -13.05
C LEU A 63 -1.63 0.84 -14.39
N SER A 64 -2.94 0.56 -14.36
CA SER A 64 -3.76 0.45 -15.56
C SER A 64 -3.85 1.77 -16.33
N ILE A 65 -4.04 2.90 -15.62
CA ILE A 65 -4.07 4.23 -16.22
C ILE A 65 -2.72 4.58 -16.84
N LEU A 66 -1.63 4.37 -16.09
CA LEU A 66 -0.27 4.66 -16.59
C LEU A 66 0.07 3.80 -17.82
N GLY A 67 -0.25 2.51 -17.78
CA GLY A 67 -0.07 1.58 -18.90
C GLY A 67 -0.87 2.00 -20.13
N TYR A 68 -2.14 2.39 -19.96
CA TYR A 68 -2.99 2.87 -21.05
C TYR A 68 -2.46 4.16 -21.68
N LEU A 69 -2.07 5.14 -20.87
CA LEU A 69 -1.51 6.41 -21.35
C LEU A 69 -0.20 6.18 -22.10
N TRP A 70 0.68 5.33 -21.57
CA TRP A 70 1.92 4.95 -22.23
C TRP A 70 1.67 4.28 -23.58
N TYR A 71 0.75 3.30 -23.62
CA TYR A 71 0.38 2.60 -24.86
C TYR A 71 -0.17 3.55 -25.92
N ARG A 72 -1.08 4.45 -25.54
CA ARG A 72 -1.66 5.46 -26.43
C ARG A 72 -0.58 6.38 -27.00
N HIS A 73 0.35 6.83 -26.16
CA HIS A 73 1.45 7.70 -26.58
C HIS A 73 2.42 6.98 -27.52
N ALA A 74 2.79 5.74 -27.20
CA ALA A 74 3.66 4.90 -28.04
C ALA A 74 3.05 4.65 -29.43
N ARG A 75 1.75 4.36 -29.50
CA ARG A 75 1.03 4.20 -30.77
C ARG A 75 0.99 5.47 -31.61
N LYS A 76 0.83 6.64 -30.97
CA LYS A 76 0.84 7.94 -31.67
C LYS A 76 2.21 8.25 -32.27
N LYS A 77 3.31 7.96 -31.56
CA LYS A 77 4.67 8.10 -32.11
C LYS A 77 4.95 7.15 -33.27
N ARG A 78 4.53 5.88 -33.18
CA ARG A 78 4.70 4.92 -34.30
C ARG A 78 3.95 5.34 -35.57
N LYS A 79 2.74 5.88 -35.45
CA LYS A 79 1.98 6.40 -36.61
C LYS A 79 2.60 7.65 -37.24
N LEU A 80 3.27 8.49 -36.45
CA LEU A 80 3.94 9.69 -36.96
C LEU A 80 5.25 9.38 -37.70
N SER A 81 5.93 8.29 -37.34
CA SER A 81 7.20 7.87 -37.96
C SER A 81 7.04 7.13 -39.29
N PHE A 82 5.81 6.74 -39.65
CA PHE A 82 5.49 5.96 -40.87
C PHE A 82 4.69 6.76 -41.91
N LYS A 83 4.55 8.08 -41.73
CA LYS A 83 3.96 9.01 -42.69
C LYS A 83 5.01 10.03 -43.09
#